data_AF-A0AA41WT06-F1
#
_entry.id   AF-A0AA41WT06-F1
#
_cell.length_a   1.000
_cell.length_b   1.000
_cell.length_c   1.000
_cell.angle_alpha   90.00
_cell.angle_beta   90.00
_cell.angle_gamma   90.00
#
_symmetry.space_group_name_H-M   'P 1'
#
loop_
_entity.id
_entity.type
_entity.pdbx_description
1 polymer ?
#
loop_
_entity_poly.entity_id
_entity_poly.type
_entity_poly.pdbx_seq_one_letter_code
_entity_poly.pdbx_strand_id
1 'polypeptide(L)' 'MSRLPVKSDAEHEAALANLTCPHLGDNGCSVYLERPLICRLFGTTPRLACPNGRRPDQMIDPCTERKIERFFLEVRHVLV' A
#
# COMPACT_ATOMS: atom_id res chain seq x y z
N MET A 1 -2.51 9.27 -17.06
CA MET A 1 -2.59 10.07 -15.82
C MET A 1 -3.25 9.19 -14.77
N SER A 2 -2.48 8.60 -13.86
CA SER A 2 -3.04 7.91 -12.68
C SER A 2 -3.47 8.99 -11.69
N ARG A 3 -4.76 9.10 -11.39
CA ARG A 3 -5.30 10.03 -10.39
C ARG A 3 -5.96 9.19 -9.32
N LEU A 4 -5.21 8.87 -8.28
CA LEU A 4 -5.80 8.28 -7.08
C LEU A 4 -6.89 9.22 -6.56
N PRO A 5 -8.06 8.72 -6.14
CA PRO A 5 -9.08 9.56 -5.53
C PRO A 5 -8.49 10.24 -4.29
N VAL A 6 -8.61 11.56 -4.20
CA VAL A 6 -8.19 12.30 -3.00
C VAL A 6 -9.07 11.87 -1.83
N LYS A 7 -8.44 11.61 -0.68
CA LYS A 7 -9.10 11.25 0.57
C LYS A 7 -8.94 12.38 1.56
N SER A 8 -10.00 12.64 2.33
CA SER A 8 -9.97 13.66 3.38
C SER A 8 -9.11 13.22 4.57
N ASP A 9 -8.59 14.18 5.33
CA ASP A 9 -7.84 13.88 6.56
C ASP A 9 -8.67 13.03 7.54
N ALA A 10 -9.98 13.28 7.64
CA ALA A 10 -10.88 12.48 8.45
C ALA A 10 -10.96 11.01 8.00
N GLU A 11 -11.00 10.76 6.68
CA GLU A 11 -10.94 9.39 6.14
C GLU A 11 -9.59 8.73 6.44
N HIS A 12 -8.49 9.48 6.36
CA HIS A 12 -7.15 8.98 6.68
C HIS A 12 -7.02 8.59 8.16
N GLU A 13 -7.45 9.46 9.07
CA GLU A 13 -7.40 9.22 10.52
C GLU A 13 -8.29 8.04 10.91
N ALA A 14 -9.51 7.96 10.38
CA ALA A 14 -10.41 6.84 10.62
C ALA A 14 -9.81 5.52 10.11
N ALA A 15 -9.20 5.52 8.93
CA ALA A 15 -8.55 4.33 8.39
C ALA A 15 -7.36 3.90 9.25
N LEU A 16 -6.53 4.84 9.68
CA LEU A 16 -5.37 4.57 10.55
C LEU A 16 -5.80 3.99 11.90
N ALA A 17 -6.80 4.59 12.55
CA ALA A 17 -7.32 4.11 13.84
C ALA A 17 -7.87 2.68 13.76
N ASN A 18 -8.41 2.29 12.61
CA ASN A 18 -8.95 0.95 12.37
C ASN A 18 -7.97 0.00 11.67
N LEU A 19 -6.73 0.44 11.39
CA LEU A 19 -5.74 -0.29 10.59
C LEU A 19 -6.28 -0.76 9.23
N THR A 20 -7.13 0.05 8.59
CA THR A 20 -7.68 -0.18 7.26
C THR A 20 -7.05 0.75 6.22
N CYS A 21 -7.34 0.51 4.93
CA CYS A 21 -6.93 1.40 3.84
C CYS A 21 -8.14 2.26 3.42
N PRO A 22 -8.01 3.59 3.29
CA PRO A 22 -9.14 4.47 2.91
C PRO A 22 -9.64 4.23 1.48
N HIS A 23 -8.87 3.51 0.64
CA HIS A 23 -9.27 3.11 -0.70
C HIS A 23 -9.89 1.70 -0.78
N LEU A 24 -9.96 0.98 0.35
CA LEU A 24 -10.62 -0.31 0.41
C LEU A 24 -12.13 -0.08 0.52
N GLY A 25 -12.88 -0.47 -0.51
CA GLY A 25 -14.35 -0.45 -0.50
C GLY A 25 -14.93 -1.85 -0.36
N ASP A 26 -16.25 -1.96 -0.37
CA ASP A 26 -17.00 -3.21 -0.14
C ASP A 26 -16.64 -4.32 -1.13
N ASN A 27 -16.29 -3.94 -2.37
CA ASN A 27 -15.92 -4.87 -3.44
C ASN A 27 -14.39 -4.99 -3.65
N GLY A 28 -13.59 -4.51 -2.69
CA GLY A 28 -12.12 -4.57 -2.75
C GLY A 28 -11.45 -3.22 -3.01
N CYS A 29 -10.20 -3.27 -3.46
CA CYS A 29 -9.36 -2.07 -3.60
C CYS A 29 -9.79 -1.22 -4.82
N SER A 30 -10.36 -0.05 -4.56
CA SER A 30 -10.82 0.90 -5.59
C SER A 30 -9.69 1.47 -6.47
N VAL A 31 -8.44 1.36 -6.01
CA VAL A 31 -7.24 1.84 -6.72
C VAL A 31 -6.35 0.70 -7.19
N TYR A 32 -6.87 -0.52 -7.29
CA TYR A 32 -6.06 -1.70 -7.60
C TYR A 32 -5.28 -1.58 -8.91
N LEU A 33 -5.90 -1.00 -9.96
CA LEU A 33 -5.24 -0.78 -11.25
C LEU A 33 -4.09 0.23 -11.15
N GLU A 34 -4.20 1.17 -10.23
CA GLU A 34 -3.24 2.25 -10.05
C GLU A 34 -2.13 1.88 -9.06
N ARG A 35 -2.40 1.01 -8.07
CA ARG A 35 -1.41 0.57 -7.07
C ARG A 35 -1.47 -0.92 -6.82
N PRO A 36 -1.24 -1.77 -7.83
CA PRO A 36 -1.41 -3.21 -7.68
C PRO A 36 -0.44 -3.78 -6.63
N LEU A 37 0.79 -3.27 -6.55
CA LEU A 37 1.84 -3.90 -5.75
C LEU A 37 2.00 -3.31 -4.34
N ILE A 38 1.48 -2.11 -4.06
CA ILE A 38 1.82 -1.41 -2.79
C ILE A 38 1.29 -2.17 -1.57
N CYS A 39 0.07 -2.70 -1.68
CA CYS A 39 -0.60 -3.42 -0.59
C CYS A 39 0.08 -4.77 -0.31
N ARG A 40 0.89 -5.28 -1.25
CA ARG A 40 1.59 -6.58 -1.14
C ARG A 40 2.92 -6.48 -0.40
N LEU A 41 3.43 -5.26 -0.21
CA LEU A 41 4.64 -5.00 0.57
C LEU A 41 4.36 -4.94 2.09
N PHE A 42 3.13 -4.59 2.48
CA PHE A 42 2.78 -4.49 3.90
C PHE A 42 2.84 -5.85 4.58
N GLY A 43 3.58 -5.94 5.68
CA GLY A 43 3.84 -7.17 6.43
C GLY A 43 4.84 -8.12 5.77
N THR A 44 5.31 -7.84 4.55
CA THR A 44 6.24 -8.72 3.81
C THR A 44 7.64 -8.12 3.68
N THR A 45 7.86 -6.88 4.13
CA THR A 45 9.17 -6.23 4.23
C THR A 45 9.46 -5.78 5.66
N PRO A 46 10.74 -5.71 6.08
CA PRO A 46 11.12 -5.18 7.40
C PRO A 46 10.72 -3.72 7.62
N ARG A 47 10.63 -2.92 6.53
CA ARG A 47 10.31 -1.49 6.59
C ARG A 47 8.81 -1.22 6.74
N LEU A 48 7.98 -2.19 6.35
CA LEU A 48 6.52 -2.13 6.43
C LEU A 48 6.00 -3.26 7.31
N ALA A 49 6.55 -3.40 8.51
CA ALA A 49 6.18 -4.46 9.44
C ALA A 49 4.69 -4.38 9.86
N CYS A 50 4.06 -5.54 10.02
CA CYS A 50 2.70 -5.59 10.56
C CYS A 50 2.71 -5.21 12.05
N PRO A 51 1.84 -4.28 12.51
CA PRO A 51 1.77 -3.89 13.93
C PRO A 51 1.36 -5.04 14.86
N ASN A 52 0.67 -6.05 14.32
CA ASN A 52 0.29 -7.26 15.06
C ASN A 52 1.40 -8.33 15.08
N GLY A 53 2.60 -8.03 14.59
CA GLY A 53 3.73 -8.98 14.53
C GLY A 53 3.57 -10.11 13.51
N ARG A 54 2.55 -10.06 12.65
CA ARG A 54 2.30 -11.04 11.59
C ARG A 54 3.30 -10.86 10.45
N ARG A 55 3.81 -11.97 9.90
CA ARG A 55 4.66 -11.99 8.71
C ARG A 55 4.60 -13.37 8.04
N PRO A 56 4.87 -13.48 6.72
CA PRO A 56 5.06 -14.78 6.08
C PRO A 56 6.33 -15.48 6.58
N ASP A 57 6.42 -16.79 6.36
CA ASP A 57 7.63 -17.57 6.65
C ASP A 57 8.82 -17.10 5.80
N GLN A 58 8.54 -16.72 4.55
CA GLN A 58 9.51 -16.14 3.64
C GLN A 58 9.16 -14.69 3.35
N MET A 59 10.04 -13.78 3.76
CA MET A 59 9.96 -12.35 3.42
C MET A 59 10.28 -12.14 1.93
N ILE A 60 9.84 -11.01 1.38
CA ILE A 60 10.16 -10.66 0.00
C ILE A 60 11.68 -10.56 -0.18
N ASP A 61 12.16 -11.00 -1.35
CA ASP A 61 13.56 -10.82 -1.72
C ASP A 61 13.89 -9.31 -1.79
N PRO A 62 14.99 -8.83 -1.15
CA PRO A 62 15.35 -7.42 -1.15
C PRO A 62 15.59 -6.82 -2.55
N CYS A 63 16.03 -7.62 -3.54
CA CYS A 63 16.18 -7.11 -4.90
C CYS A 63 14.81 -6.87 -5.55
N THR A 64 13.85 -7.73 -5.25
CA THR A 64 12.45 -7.59 -5.69
C THR A 64 11.79 -6.37 -5.04
N GLU A 65 11.96 -6.15 -3.74
CA GLU A 65 11.48 -4.94 -3.04
C GLU A 65 11.99 -3.68 -3.75
N ARG A 66 13.30 -3.58 -4.01
CA ARG A 66 13.91 -2.44 -4.73
C ARG A 66 13.35 -2.23 -6.14
N LYS A 67 13.04 -3.31 -6.88
CA LYS A 67 12.43 -3.20 -8.21
C LYS A 67 11.01 -2.62 -8.12
N ILE A 68 10.25 -3.02 -7.10
CA ILE A 68 8.89 -2.51 -6.85
C ILE A 68 8.95 -1.04 -6.41
N GLU A 69 9.87 -0.68 -5.51
CA GLU A 69 10.10 0.71 -5.12
C GLU A 69 10.45 1.58 -6.34
N ARG A 70 11.38 1.13 -7.19
CA ARG A 70 11.74 1.82 -8.44
C ARG A 70 10.54 1.98 -9.37
N PHE A 71 9.73 0.93 -9.53
CA PHE A 71 8.51 1.00 -10.32
C PHE A 71 7.54 2.08 -9.80
N PHE A 72 7.37 2.22 -8.47
CA PHE A 72 6.52 3.29 -7.90
C PHE A 72 7.10 4.70 -8.04
N LEU A 73 8.41 4.84 -8.17
CA LEU A 73 9.05 6.13 -8.44
C LEU A 73 8.88 6.53 -9.92
N GLU A 74 9.03 5.58 -10.84
CA GLU A 74 8.90 5.80 -12.28
C GLU A 74 7.44 5.99 -12.71
N VAL A 75 6.54 5.19 -12.14
CA VAL A 75 5.10 5.30 -12.36
C VAL A 75 4.54 6.16 -11.24
N ARG A 76 4.25 7.43 -11.56
CA ARG A 76 3.86 8.47 -10.59
C ARG A 76 2.55 8.11 -9.86
N HIS A 77 2.62 7.32 -8.79
CA HIS A 77 1.51 6.95 -7.90
C HIS A 77 1.32 7.99 -6.77
N VAL A 78 1.51 9.27 -7.11
CA VAL A 78 1.53 10.34 -6.11
C VAL A 78 0.09 10.62 -5.68
N LEU A 79 -0.14 10.50 -4.37
CA LEU A 79 -1.25 11.14 -3.68
C LEU A 79 -0.97 12.65 -3.75
N VAL A 80 -1.59 13.34 -4.69
CA VAL A 80 -1.61 14.82 -4.72
C VAL A 80 -2.84 15.27 -3.94
#